data_AF-A0A7S4LA20-F1
#
_entry.id   AF-A0A7S4LA20-F1
#
_cell.length_a   1.000
_cell.length_b   1.000
_cell.length_c   1.000
_cell.angle_alpha   90.00
_cell.angle_beta   90.00
_cell.angle_gamma   90.00
#
_symmetry.space_group_name_H-M   'P 1'
#
loop_
_entity.id
_entity.type
_entity.pdbx_description
1 polymer ?
#
loop_
_entity_poly.entity_id
_entity_poly.type
_entity_poly.pdbx_seq_one_letter_code
_entity_poly.pdbx_strand_id
1 'polypeptide(L)'
;MATCKQMLSDLPRMEVFTEVCTQFLEELVDYEKEVFNGWQDEVLDKMSDDDDPISVDTSQTLMKMGSDGRIKVNFSDRLVEVMKEVRQLLAMGFAVPRDIIKMCNNAQKFFRHGVALKQVANFYNTMDKELIQSHLAILLEPAKQFESVINANKKKAVTWNKTDEAEKYIGRLTQASSQLTSKNKKLKQVHSEMADKVIKLMDTDLLNEADKWADTLKKMRDKFYHLEHGFGFKHLEQWKLHWDYQLYKALEHQYQMGLESLNENLTELKCELIFRNETIMFRPSVETIR
;
A
#
# COMPACT_ATOMS: atom_id res chain seq x y z
N MET A 1 -10.72 -48.19 18.75
CA MET A 1 -11.41 -49.48 18.94
C MET A 1 -10.56 -50.56 19.58
N ALA A 2 -9.28 -50.74 19.23
CA ALA A 2 -8.43 -51.82 19.78
C ALA A 2 -8.35 -51.83 21.32
N THR A 3 -8.25 -50.66 21.95
CA THR A 3 -8.17 -50.49 23.41
C THR A 3 -9.48 -50.81 24.14
N CYS A 4 -10.63 -50.37 23.65
CA CYS A 4 -11.93 -50.71 24.27
C CYS A 4 -12.28 -52.19 24.10
N LYS A 5 -11.94 -52.78 22.95
CA LYS A 5 -12.15 -54.22 22.67
C LYS A 5 -11.27 -55.11 23.55
N GLN A 6 -10.08 -54.65 23.94
CA GLN A 6 -9.16 -55.34 24.86
C GLN A 6 -9.56 -55.22 26.35
N MET A 7 -10.22 -54.13 26.75
CA MET A 7 -10.50 -53.83 28.16
C MET A 7 -11.92 -54.21 28.62
N LEU A 8 -12.87 -54.31 27.69
CA LEU A 8 -14.31 -54.40 28.00
C LEU A 8 -15.02 -55.54 27.25
N SER A 9 -14.29 -56.54 26.75
CA SER A 9 -14.81 -57.68 25.99
C SER A 9 -15.91 -58.47 26.72
N ASP A 10 -15.95 -58.37 28.05
CA ASP A 10 -16.76 -59.24 28.91
C ASP A 10 -18.16 -58.66 29.18
N LEU A 11 -18.46 -57.46 28.67
CA LEU A 11 -19.73 -56.76 28.87
C LEU A 11 -20.70 -56.98 27.69
N PRO A 12 -21.94 -57.45 27.92
CA PRO A 12 -22.90 -57.74 26.85
C PRO A 12 -23.37 -56.51 26.07
N ARG A 13 -23.21 -55.29 26.60
CA ARG A 13 -23.51 -54.03 25.89
C ARG A 13 -22.35 -53.54 25.01
N MET A 14 -21.18 -54.17 25.09
CA MET A 14 -20.01 -53.78 24.32
C MET A 14 -20.15 -54.17 22.83
N GLU A 15 -20.87 -55.25 22.52
CA GLU A 15 -21.21 -55.61 21.14
C GLU A 15 -22.04 -54.52 20.45
N VAL A 16 -23.11 -54.07 21.10
CA VAL A 16 -23.96 -52.96 20.61
C VAL A 16 -23.17 -51.66 20.46
N PHE A 17 -22.30 -51.33 21.42
CA PHE A 17 -21.43 -50.16 21.32
C PHE A 17 -20.42 -50.28 20.17
N THR A 18 -19.86 -51.47 19.96
CA THR A 18 -18.93 -51.74 18.84
C THR A 18 -19.65 -51.56 17.51
N GLU A 19 -20.88 -52.07 17.38
CA GLU A 19 -21.71 -51.97 16.18
C GLU A 19 -22.03 -50.50 15.82
N VAL A 20 -22.42 -49.70 16.82
CA VAL A 20 -22.62 -48.25 16.64
C VAL A 20 -21.32 -47.53 16.28
N CYS A 21 -20.20 -47.88 16.91
CA CYS A 21 -18.90 -47.30 16.56
C CYS A 21 -18.41 -47.71 15.17
N THR A 22 -18.66 -48.95 14.73
CA THR A 22 -18.33 -49.38 13.37
C THR A 22 -19.20 -48.65 12.34
N GLN A 23 -20.51 -48.53 12.60
CA GLN A 23 -21.42 -47.81 11.71
C GLN A 23 -21.04 -46.33 11.60
N PHE A 24 -20.74 -45.67 12.73
CA PHE A 24 -20.27 -44.30 12.72
C PHE A 24 -18.92 -44.13 12.00
N LEU A 25 -18.00 -45.08 12.12
CA LEU A 25 -16.75 -45.05 11.36
C LEU A 25 -16.99 -45.25 9.86
N GLU A 26 -17.92 -46.11 9.45
CA GLU A 26 -18.31 -46.26 8.05
C GLU A 26 -18.91 -44.97 7.50
N GLU A 27 -19.84 -44.34 8.23
CA GLU A 27 -20.40 -43.03 7.88
C GLU A 27 -19.31 -41.94 7.76
N LEU A 28 -18.33 -41.93 8.67
CA LEU A 28 -17.20 -41.00 8.60
C LEU A 28 -16.31 -41.23 7.37
N VAL A 29 -16.03 -42.48 7.04
CA VAL A 29 -15.22 -42.84 5.86
C VAL A 29 -15.95 -42.48 4.57
N ASP A 30 -17.27 -42.67 4.53
CA ASP A 30 -18.08 -42.32 3.36
C ASP A 30 -18.21 -40.80 3.20
N TYR A 31 -18.37 -40.06 4.30
CA TYR A 31 -18.31 -38.60 4.30
C TYR A 31 -16.93 -38.08 3.83
N GLU A 32 -15.84 -38.68 4.31
CA GLU A 32 -14.47 -38.34 3.87
C GLU A 32 -14.28 -38.54 2.36
N LYS A 33 -14.79 -39.65 1.81
CA LYS A 33 -14.77 -39.90 0.36
C LYS A 33 -15.64 -38.92 -0.42
N GLU A 34 -16.83 -38.61 0.07
CA GLU A 34 -17.74 -37.67 -0.58
C GLU A 34 -17.12 -36.28 -0.68
N VAL A 35 -16.53 -35.78 0.41
CA VAL A 35 -15.84 -34.48 0.43
C VAL A 35 -14.63 -34.48 -0.51
N PHE A 36 -13.83 -35.56 -0.51
CA PHE A 36 -12.68 -35.67 -1.40
C PHE A 36 -13.09 -35.73 -2.88
N ASN A 37 -14.13 -36.49 -3.22
CA ASN A 37 -14.64 -36.59 -4.58
C ASN A 37 -15.23 -35.26 -5.05
N GLY A 38 -16.01 -34.58 -4.18
CA GLY A 38 -16.55 -33.26 -4.48
C GLY A 38 -15.46 -32.22 -4.75
N TRP A 39 -14.39 -32.23 -3.95
CA TRP A 39 -13.20 -31.41 -4.22
C TRP A 39 -12.53 -31.77 -5.56
N GLN A 40 -12.37 -33.05 -5.85
CA GLN A 40 -11.73 -33.51 -7.08
C GLN A 40 -12.50 -33.07 -8.32
N ASP A 41 -13.83 -33.22 -8.30
CA ASP A 41 -14.70 -32.81 -9.40
C ASP A 41 -14.69 -31.29 -9.56
N GLU A 42 -14.71 -30.52 -8.48
CA GLU A 42 -14.59 -29.05 -8.53
C GLU A 42 -13.27 -28.61 -9.18
N VAL A 43 -12.14 -29.26 -8.83
CA VAL A 43 -10.82 -28.90 -9.37
C VAL A 43 -10.68 -29.34 -10.83
N LEU A 44 -11.23 -30.50 -11.22
CA LEU A 44 -11.19 -30.99 -12.60
C LEU A 44 -12.11 -30.19 -13.52
N ASP A 45 -13.29 -29.79 -13.05
CA ASP A 45 -14.23 -28.94 -13.80
C ASP A 45 -13.59 -27.57 -14.09
N LYS A 46 -13.00 -26.94 -13.06
CA LYS A 46 -12.24 -25.68 -13.17
C LYS A 46 -10.94 -25.78 -13.98
N MET A 47 -10.40 -26.99 -14.15
CA MET A 47 -9.25 -27.25 -15.02
C MET A 47 -9.69 -27.43 -16.49
N SER A 48 -10.93 -27.87 -16.71
CA SER A 48 -11.50 -28.11 -18.03
C SER A 48 -12.07 -26.85 -18.67
N ASP A 49 -12.38 -25.84 -17.86
CA ASP A 49 -12.84 -24.53 -18.33
C ASP A 49 -11.66 -23.66 -18.79
N ASP A 50 -11.48 -23.57 -20.11
CA ASP A 50 -10.32 -22.94 -20.79
C ASP A 50 -10.22 -21.41 -20.54
N ASP A 51 -11.31 -20.80 -20.05
CA ASP A 51 -11.43 -19.36 -19.73
C ASP A 51 -11.26 -19.05 -18.22
N ASP A 52 -11.23 -20.06 -17.35
CA ASP A 52 -11.12 -19.87 -15.90
C ASP A 52 -9.62 -19.79 -15.49
N PRO A 53 -9.18 -18.77 -14.72
CA PRO A 53 -7.76 -18.49 -14.43
C PRO A 53 -7.10 -19.51 -13.47
N ILE A 54 -7.67 -20.70 -13.36
CA ILE A 54 -7.15 -21.90 -12.70
C ILE A 54 -6.43 -22.78 -13.73
N SER A 55 -6.88 -22.79 -14.98
CA SER A 55 -6.03 -23.22 -16.07
C SER A 55 -4.87 -22.22 -16.13
N VAL A 56 -3.69 -22.66 -15.69
CA VAL A 56 -2.45 -22.03 -16.15
C VAL A 56 -2.31 -22.45 -17.60
N ASP A 57 -3.25 -21.99 -18.44
CA ASP A 57 -3.18 -22.29 -19.83
C ASP A 57 -2.04 -21.44 -20.36
N THR A 58 -0.97 -22.16 -20.62
CA THR A 58 0.38 -21.64 -20.82
C THR A 58 0.48 -20.79 -22.10
N SER A 59 -0.66 -20.62 -22.80
CA SER A 59 -0.95 -19.83 -23.99
C SER A 59 -1.42 -18.40 -23.68
N GLN A 60 -1.93 -18.14 -22.47
CA GLN A 60 -2.52 -16.86 -22.13
C GLN A 60 -1.46 -15.82 -21.71
N THR A 61 -1.71 -14.55 -22.03
CA THR A 61 -0.82 -13.45 -21.66
C THR A 61 -0.76 -13.26 -20.14
N LEU A 62 0.45 -13.01 -19.62
CA LEU A 62 0.71 -12.86 -18.18
C LEU A 62 -0.19 -11.82 -17.49
N MET A 63 -0.57 -10.77 -18.22
CA MET A 63 -1.45 -9.71 -17.74
C MET A 63 -2.38 -9.24 -18.86
N LYS A 64 -3.65 -9.04 -18.51
CA LYS A 64 -4.67 -8.40 -19.36
C LYS A 64 -5.09 -7.09 -18.69
N MET A 65 -5.17 -6.02 -19.47
CA MET A 65 -5.77 -4.76 -19.02
C MET A 65 -7.27 -4.86 -19.31
N GLY A 66 -8.09 -4.77 -18.27
CA GLY A 66 -9.54 -4.77 -18.40
C GLY A 66 -10.03 -3.53 -19.15
N SER A 67 -11.28 -3.58 -19.63
CA SER A 67 -11.97 -2.43 -20.25
C SER A 67 -12.13 -1.24 -19.29
N ASP A 68 -12.01 -1.48 -18.00
CA ASP A 68 -12.00 -0.51 -16.90
C ASP A 68 -10.61 0.12 -16.64
N GLY A 69 -9.60 -0.25 -17.42
CA GLY A 69 -8.22 0.20 -17.25
C GLY A 69 -7.46 -0.52 -16.13
N ARG A 70 -8.07 -1.50 -15.44
CA ARG A 70 -7.41 -2.25 -14.36
C ARG A 70 -6.54 -3.36 -14.90
N ILE A 71 -5.45 -3.66 -14.19
CA ILE A 71 -4.57 -4.77 -14.54
C ILE A 71 -5.07 -6.04 -13.83
N LYS A 72 -5.38 -7.08 -14.62
CA LYS A 72 -5.66 -8.43 -14.15
C LYS A 72 -4.51 -9.35 -14.52
N VAL A 73 -3.95 -10.03 -13.53
CA VAL A 73 -2.88 -11.02 -13.72
C VAL A 73 -3.51 -12.37 -13.99
N ASN A 74 -3.01 -13.11 -14.98
CA ASN A 74 -3.47 -14.46 -15.22
C ASN A 74 -2.81 -15.46 -14.26
N PHE A 75 -3.16 -15.34 -12.99
CA PHE A 75 -2.76 -16.22 -11.89
C PHE A 75 -3.84 -16.09 -10.80
N SER A 76 -4.81 -17.01 -10.74
CA SER A 76 -5.92 -16.90 -9.78
C SER A 76 -5.48 -17.07 -8.33
N ASP A 77 -6.27 -16.56 -7.38
CA ASP A 77 -6.09 -16.87 -5.95
C ASP A 77 -6.47 -18.33 -5.65
N ARG A 78 -7.48 -18.87 -6.36
CA ARG A 78 -7.89 -20.27 -6.25
C ARG A 78 -6.77 -21.25 -6.61
N LEU A 79 -5.96 -20.97 -7.63
CA LEU A 79 -4.79 -21.80 -7.94
C LEU A 79 -3.81 -21.91 -6.76
N VAL A 80 -3.62 -20.83 -5.99
CA VAL A 80 -2.77 -20.85 -4.80
C VAL A 80 -3.40 -21.66 -3.67
N GLU A 81 -4.72 -21.62 -3.53
CA GLU A 81 -5.47 -22.47 -2.59
C GLU A 81 -5.35 -23.95 -2.95
N VAL A 82 -5.61 -24.30 -4.21
CA VAL A 82 -5.49 -25.68 -4.71
C VAL A 82 -4.06 -26.21 -4.51
N MET A 83 -3.03 -25.40 -4.72
CA MET A 83 -1.65 -25.79 -4.42
C MET A 83 -1.42 -26.10 -2.92
N LYS A 84 -2.11 -25.41 -2.00
CA LYS A 84 -2.04 -25.69 -0.56
C LYS A 84 -2.85 -26.94 -0.21
N GLU A 85 -4.05 -27.07 -0.77
CA GLU A 85 -4.94 -28.22 -0.61
C GLU A 85 -4.24 -29.51 -1.06
N VAL A 86 -3.61 -29.52 -2.24
CA VAL A 86 -2.87 -30.69 -2.75
C VAL A 86 -1.73 -31.09 -1.81
N ARG A 87 -1.00 -30.13 -1.23
CA ARG A 87 0.04 -30.44 -0.23
C ARG A 87 -0.54 -31.06 1.03
N GLN A 88 -1.67 -30.54 1.52
CA GLN A 88 -2.35 -31.06 2.70
C GLN A 88 -2.92 -32.47 2.43
N LEU A 89 -3.58 -32.68 1.30
CA LEU A 89 -4.14 -33.96 0.89
C LEU A 89 -3.06 -35.03 0.73
N LEU A 90 -1.93 -34.70 0.10
CA LEU A 90 -0.78 -35.62 0.01
C LEU A 90 -0.18 -35.94 1.38
N ALA A 91 -0.11 -34.96 2.30
CA ALA A 91 0.39 -35.18 3.66
C ALA A 91 -0.55 -36.06 4.50
N MET A 92 -1.86 -36.02 4.24
CA MET A 92 -2.86 -36.89 4.86
C MET A 92 -2.94 -38.28 4.21
N GLY A 93 -2.22 -38.52 3.11
CA GLY A 93 -2.15 -39.82 2.43
C GLY A 93 -3.19 -40.05 1.34
N PHE A 94 -3.93 -39.00 0.92
CA PHE A 94 -4.89 -39.11 -0.19
C PHE A 94 -4.19 -39.27 -1.53
N ALA A 95 -4.77 -40.11 -2.40
CA ALA A 95 -4.30 -40.33 -3.76
C ALA A 95 -4.84 -39.25 -4.72
N VAL A 96 -4.20 -38.08 -4.72
CA VAL A 96 -4.56 -36.98 -5.64
C VAL A 96 -4.27 -37.37 -7.11
N PRO A 97 -5.19 -37.10 -8.06
CA PRO A 97 -4.97 -37.35 -9.49
C PRO A 97 -3.69 -36.74 -10.04
N ARG A 98 -3.03 -37.48 -10.94
CA ARG A 98 -1.72 -37.07 -11.52
C ARG A 98 -1.79 -35.75 -12.29
N ASP A 99 -2.93 -35.43 -12.89
CA ASP A 99 -3.07 -34.22 -13.70
C ASP A 99 -3.13 -32.97 -12.83
N ILE A 100 -3.80 -33.03 -11.68
CA ILE A 100 -3.80 -31.97 -10.65
C ILE A 100 -2.37 -31.76 -10.09
N ILE A 101 -1.64 -32.85 -9.84
CA ILE A 101 -0.25 -32.79 -9.36
C ILE A 101 0.66 -32.14 -10.41
N LYS A 102 0.54 -32.51 -11.69
CA LYS A 102 1.31 -31.88 -12.78
C LYS A 102 1.01 -30.39 -12.91
N MET A 103 -0.26 -30.01 -12.83
CA MET A 103 -0.68 -28.61 -12.84
C MET A 103 -0.05 -27.84 -11.67
N CYS A 104 -0.15 -28.37 -10.44
CA CYS A 104 0.44 -27.74 -9.26
C CYS A 104 1.96 -27.59 -9.37
N ASN A 105 2.65 -28.60 -9.89
CA ASN A 105 4.10 -28.54 -10.12
C ASN A 105 4.46 -27.51 -11.19
N ASN A 106 3.64 -27.34 -12.23
CA ASN A 106 3.85 -26.30 -13.24
C ASN A 106 3.59 -24.90 -12.65
N ALA A 107 2.47 -24.73 -11.94
CA ALA A 107 2.13 -23.49 -11.23
C ALA A 107 3.19 -23.10 -10.19
N GLN A 108 3.79 -24.08 -9.51
CA GLN A 108 4.83 -23.84 -8.51
C GLN A 108 6.08 -23.17 -9.08
N LYS A 109 6.44 -23.45 -10.33
CA LYS A 109 7.56 -22.76 -11.02
C LYS A 109 7.30 -21.26 -11.15
N PHE A 110 6.04 -20.89 -11.41
CA PHE A 110 5.63 -19.51 -11.64
C PHE A 110 5.10 -18.80 -10.39
N PHE A 111 4.92 -19.51 -9.27
CA PHE A 111 4.32 -18.96 -8.05
C PHE A 111 4.98 -17.67 -7.58
N ARG A 112 6.32 -17.63 -7.50
CA ARG A 112 7.06 -16.43 -7.09
C ARG A 112 6.78 -15.25 -8.03
N HIS A 113 6.73 -15.51 -9.32
CA HIS A 113 6.47 -14.51 -10.35
C HIS A 113 5.01 -14.05 -10.36
N GLY A 114 4.06 -14.97 -10.18
CA GLY A 114 2.64 -14.67 -10.07
C GLY A 114 2.33 -13.78 -8.88
N VAL A 115 2.94 -14.05 -7.71
CA VAL A 115 2.81 -13.19 -6.52
C VAL A 115 3.37 -11.79 -6.79
N ALA A 116 4.55 -11.67 -7.41
CA ALA A 116 5.13 -10.38 -7.76
C ALA A 116 4.23 -9.58 -8.73
N LEU A 117 3.69 -10.23 -9.76
CA LEU A 117 2.75 -9.61 -10.69
C LEU A 117 1.47 -9.14 -9.99
N LYS A 118 0.91 -9.94 -9.06
CA LYS A 118 -0.25 -9.53 -8.26
C LYS A 118 0.03 -8.28 -7.44
N GLN A 119 1.19 -8.21 -6.79
CA GLN A 119 1.58 -7.02 -6.02
C GLN A 119 1.65 -5.78 -6.92
N VAL A 120 2.24 -5.91 -8.12
CA VAL A 120 2.31 -4.82 -9.10
C VAL A 120 0.92 -4.40 -9.60
N ALA A 121 0.05 -5.37 -9.91
CA ALA A 121 -1.30 -5.09 -10.38
C ALA A 121 -2.14 -4.42 -9.29
N ASN A 122 -2.08 -4.90 -8.05
CA ASN A 122 -2.73 -4.28 -6.91
C ASN A 122 -2.24 -2.85 -6.72
N PHE A 123 -0.92 -2.62 -6.76
CA PHE A 123 -0.34 -1.29 -6.68
C PHE A 123 -0.90 -0.36 -7.77
N TYR A 124 -0.91 -0.75 -9.04
CA TYR A 124 -1.46 0.10 -10.11
C TYR A 124 -2.95 0.39 -9.90
N ASN A 125 -3.74 -0.62 -9.53
CA ASN A 125 -5.19 -0.50 -9.33
C ASN A 125 -5.55 0.36 -8.10
N THR A 126 -4.67 0.47 -7.09
CA THR A 126 -4.87 1.33 -5.90
C THR A 126 -4.11 2.64 -5.96
N MET A 127 -3.18 2.79 -6.91
CA MET A 127 -2.29 3.95 -7.01
C MET A 127 -3.09 5.24 -7.11
N ASP A 128 -4.11 5.30 -7.96
CA ASP A 128 -4.93 6.51 -8.16
C ASP A 128 -5.58 7.02 -6.87
N LYS A 129 -5.97 6.12 -5.96
CA LYS A 129 -6.55 6.48 -4.66
C LYS A 129 -5.50 6.97 -3.65
N GLU A 130 -4.27 6.54 -3.85
CA GLU A 130 -3.14 6.82 -2.97
C GLU A 130 -2.34 8.05 -3.38
N LEU A 131 -2.56 8.60 -4.58
CA LEU A 131 -1.82 9.73 -5.09
C LEU A 131 -2.33 11.04 -4.53
N ILE A 132 -1.41 11.87 -4.02
CA ILE A 132 -1.72 13.26 -3.67
C ILE A 132 -1.82 14.06 -4.97
N GLN A 133 -2.88 14.85 -5.12
CA GLN A 133 -3.16 15.60 -6.35
C GLN A 133 -1.98 16.50 -6.78
N SER A 134 -1.30 17.14 -5.83
CA SER A 134 -0.14 17.98 -6.11
C SER A 134 1.11 17.21 -6.55
N HIS A 135 1.14 15.88 -6.40
CA HIS A 135 2.24 15.00 -6.82
C HIS A 135 2.04 14.39 -8.20
N LEU A 136 0.85 14.55 -8.80
CA LEU A 136 0.51 13.91 -10.08
C LEU A 136 1.49 14.27 -11.20
N ALA A 137 1.84 15.55 -11.34
CA ALA A 137 2.80 16.01 -12.35
C ALA A 137 4.21 15.42 -12.15
N ILE A 138 4.62 15.20 -10.90
CA ILE A 138 5.95 14.67 -10.53
C ILE A 138 6.04 13.17 -10.85
N LEU A 139 4.96 12.43 -10.60
CA LEU A 139 4.90 10.97 -10.77
C LEU A 139 4.50 10.55 -12.20
N LEU A 140 4.11 11.49 -13.06
CA LEU A 140 3.68 11.23 -14.43
C LEU A 140 4.76 10.54 -15.28
N GLU A 141 6.01 10.99 -15.22
CA GLU A 141 7.10 10.39 -16.01
C GLU A 141 7.42 8.95 -15.57
N PRO A 142 7.61 8.66 -14.26
CA PRO A 142 7.69 7.28 -13.76
C PRO A 142 6.47 6.41 -14.10
N ALA A 143 5.26 6.96 -14.04
CA ALA A 143 4.03 6.25 -14.41
C ALA A 143 4.01 5.89 -15.91
N LYS A 144 4.40 6.81 -16.79
CA LYS A 144 4.53 6.55 -18.23
C LYS A 144 5.57 5.46 -18.54
N GLN A 145 6.69 5.45 -17.82
CA GLN A 145 7.69 4.39 -17.95
C GLN A 145 7.11 3.02 -17.57
N PHE A 146 6.35 2.96 -16.46
CA PHE A 146 5.65 1.76 -16.04
C PHE A 146 4.61 1.29 -17.08
N GLU A 147 3.79 2.19 -17.58
CA GLU A 147 2.81 1.88 -18.64
C GLU A 147 3.45 1.44 -19.95
N SER A 148 4.61 2.00 -20.30
CA SER A 148 5.39 1.55 -21.47
C SER A 148 5.81 0.08 -21.34
N VAL A 149 6.22 -0.34 -20.13
CA VAL A 149 6.55 -1.75 -19.85
C VAL A 149 5.30 -2.62 -19.97
N ILE A 150 4.15 -2.18 -19.45
CA ILE A 150 2.88 -2.93 -19.60
C ILE A 150 2.49 -3.08 -21.08
N ASN A 151 2.54 -1.98 -21.84
CA ASN A 151 2.16 -1.96 -23.25
C ASN A 151 3.15 -2.74 -24.13
N ALA A 152 4.41 -2.90 -23.72
CA ALA A 152 5.36 -3.78 -24.40
C ALA A 152 4.90 -5.25 -24.39
N ASN A 153 4.15 -5.68 -23.37
CA ASN A 153 3.59 -7.03 -23.29
C ASN A 153 2.39 -7.23 -24.22
N LYS A 154 1.53 -6.20 -24.38
CA LYS A 154 0.42 -6.25 -25.36
C LYS A 154 0.92 -6.58 -26.78
N LYS A 155 2.10 -6.09 -27.14
CA LYS A 155 2.70 -6.32 -28.48
C LYS A 155 3.40 -7.66 -28.62
N LYS A 156 3.95 -8.22 -27.54
CA LYS A 156 4.77 -9.44 -27.57
C LYS A 156 4.05 -10.71 -27.12
N ALA A 157 2.87 -10.56 -26.52
CA ALA A 157 2.08 -11.64 -25.94
C ALA A 157 2.96 -12.61 -25.14
N VAL A 158 3.66 -12.08 -24.12
CA VAL A 158 4.55 -12.92 -23.30
C VAL A 158 3.66 -13.90 -22.54
N THR A 159 3.94 -15.18 -22.71
CA THR A 159 3.23 -16.30 -22.10
C THR A 159 4.12 -17.02 -21.08
N TRP A 160 3.50 -17.81 -20.20
CA TRP A 160 4.22 -18.62 -19.21
C TRP A 160 5.15 -19.67 -19.82
N ASN A 161 4.94 -20.04 -21.10
CA ASN A 161 5.73 -21.06 -21.80
C ASN A 161 7.19 -20.65 -22.07
N LYS A 162 7.46 -19.34 -22.14
CA LYS A 162 8.80 -18.80 -22.37
C LYS A 162 9.39 -18.27 -21.08
N THR A 163 9.88 -19.18 -20.24
CA THR A 163 10.43 -18.90 -18.90
C THR A 163 11.39 -17.70 -18.91
N ASP A 164 12.35 -17.65 -19.84
CA ASP A 164 13.37 -16.60 -19.87
C ASP A 164 12.81 -15.21 -20.27
N GLU A 165 11.85 -15.17 -21.20
CA GLU A 165 11.22 -13.91 -21.63
C GLU A 165 10.25 -13.40 -20.58
N ALA A 166 9.50 -14.32 -19.94
CA ALA A 166 8.61 -14.03 -18.83
C ALA A 166 9.39 -13.47 -17.63
N GLU A 167 10.50 -14.11 -17.23
CA GLU A 167 11.35 -13.63 -16.14
C GLU A 167 11.93 -12.24 -16.41
N LYS A 168 12.48 -12.01 -17.60
CA LYS A 168 13.01 -10.67 -17.99
C LYS A 168 11.93 -9.61 -18.05
N TYR A 169 10.72 -9.98 -18.45
CA TYR A 169 9.58 -9.08 -18.46
C TYR A 169 9.10 -8.74 -17.04
N ILE A 170 8.88 -9.75 -16.21
CA ILE A 170 8.46 -9.63 -14.82
C ILE A 170 9.51 -8.84 -14.02
N GLY A 171 10.79 -9.09 -14.25
CA GLY A 171 11.89 -8.33 -13.64
C GLY A 171 11.83 -6.84 -13.98
N ARG A 172 11.68 -6.48 -15.26
CA ARG A 172 11.56 -5.09 -15.70
C ARG A 172 10.31 -4.41 -15.13
N LEU A 173 9.18 -5.11 -15.12
CA LEU A 173 7.93 -4.59 -14.58
C LEU A 173 8.02 -4.37 -13.07
N THR A 174 8.55 -5.35 -12.33
CA THR A 174 8.74 -5.25 -10.88
C THR A 174 9.70 -4.12 -10.53
N GLN A 175 10.78 -3.95 -11.32
CA GLN A 175 11.70 -2.84 -11.15
C GLN A 175 11.02 -1.49 -11.38
N ALA A 176 10.29 -1.31 -12.48
CA ALA A 176 9.56 -0.09 -12.78
C ALA A 176 8.52 0.24 -11.68
N SER A 177 7.76 -0.76 -11.23
CA SER A 177 6.79 -0.62 -10.13
C SER A 177 7.47 -0.22 -8.82
N SER A 178 8.61 -0.85 -8.49
CA SER A 178 9.35 -0.56 -7.26
C SER A 178 9.93 0.87 -7.26
N GLN A 179 10.40 1.35 -8.41
CA GLN A 179 10.91 2.71 -8.57
C GLN A 179 9.78 3.74 -8.38
N LEU A 180 8.62 3.50 -9.02
CA LEU A 180 7.44 4.35 -8.88
C LEU A 180 6.93 4.36 -7.42
N THR A 181 6.86 3.20 -6.78
CA THR A 181 6.46 3.06 -5.37
C THR A 181 7.42 3.80 -4.44
N SER A 182 8.73 3.64 -4.63
CA SER A 182 9.77 4.29 -3.83
C SER A 182 9.70 5.82 -3.97
N LYS A 183 9.56 6.32 -5.20
CA LYS A 183 9.38 7.76 -5.47
C LYS A 183 8.10 8.29 -4.80
N ASN A 184 6.97 7.61 -4.95
CA ASN A 184 5.71 8.02 -4.31
C ASN A 184 5.83 8.04 -2.78
N LYS A 185 6.40 6.98 -2.17
CA LYS A 185 6.63 6.91 -0.73
C LYS A 185 7.50 8.06 -0.23
N LYS A 186 8.56 8.40 -0.96
CA LYS A 186 9.44 9.53 -0.60
C LYS A 186 8.71 10.87 -0.66
N LEU A 187 7.90 11.10 -1.71
CA LEU A 187 7.10 12.31 -1.85
C LEU A 187 6.06 12.44 -0.72
N LYS A 188 5.36 11.35 -0.38
CA LYS A 188 4.43 11.30 0.76
C LYS A 188 5.13 11.62 2.09
N GLN A 189 6.30 11.03 2.32
CA GLN A 189 7.09 11.29 3.53
C GLN A 189 7.42 12.79 3.64
N VAL A 190 8.00 13.38 2.59
CA VAL A 190 8.36 14.80 2.62
C VAL A 190 7.12 15.67 2.76
N HIS A 191 6.00 15.32 2.12
CA HIS A 191 4.73 16.02 2.27
C HIS A 191 4.26 16.05 3.72
N SER A 192 4.28 14.92 4.43
CA SER A 192 3.93 14.86 5.85
C SER A 192 4.86 15.74 6.69
N GLU A 193 6.17 15.65 6.47
CA GLU A 193 7.14 16.47 7.23
C GLU A 193 7.01 17.98 6.95
N MET A 194 6.54 18.36 5.75
CA MET A 194 6.22 19.75 5.44
C MET A 194 4.93 20.20 6.12
N ALA A 195 3.90 19.34 6.16
CA ALA A 195 2.65 19.61 6.86
C ALA A 195 2.91 19.89 8.34
N ASP A 196 3.71 19.05 8.99
CA ASP A 196 4.09 19.22 10.40
C ASP A 196 4.81 20.55 10.66
N LYS A 197 5.59 21.05 9.69
CA LYS A 197 6.26 22.35 9.79
C LYS A 197 5.26 23.49 9.68
N VAL A 198 4.34 23.44 8.71
CA VAL A 198 3.34 24.50 8.53
C VAL A 198 2.37 24.55 9.71
N ILE A 199 1.96 23.40 10.24
CA ILE A 199 1.12 23.35 11.44
C ILE A 199 1.85 24.00 12.62
N LYS A 200 3.12 23.69 12.85
CA LYS A 200 3.92 24.34 13.91
C LYS A 200 4.06 25.85 13.71
N LEU A 201 4.12 26.33 12.47
CA LEU A 201 4.15 27.76 12.18
C LEU A 201 2.85 28.45 12.56
N MET A 202 1.70 27.77 12.49
CA MET A 202 0.43 28.32 12.97
C MET A 202 0.42 28.59 14.48
N ASP A 203 1.30 27.96 15.26
CA ASP A 203 1.44 28.19 16.71
C ASP A 203 2.67 29.07 17.05
N THR A 204 3.42 29.55 16.05
CA THR A 204 4.65 30.32 16.25
C THR A 204 4.38 31.81 16.07
N ASP A 205 4.57 32.60 17.12
CA ASP A 205 4.36 34.04 17.10
C ASP A 205 5.26 34.75 16.07
N LEU A 206 4.63 35.42 15.11
CA LEU A 206 5.32 36.11 14.03
C LEU A 206 6.13 37.33 14.50
N LEU A 207 5.67 38.04 15.55
CA LEU A 207 6.30 39.27 16.03
C LEU A 207 7.54 38.97 16.87
N ASN A 208 7.42 38.01 17.79
CA ASN A 208 8.49 37.67 18.73
C ASN A 208 9.46 36.63 18.17
N GLU A 209 9.00 35.74 17.28
CA GLU A 209 9.78 34.59 16.79
C GLU A 209 10.00 34.62 15.27
N ALA A 210 10.15 35.82 14.69
CA ALA A 210 10.40 36.02 13.26
C ALA A 210 11.60 35.21 12.71
N ASP A 211 12.65 35.04 13.52
CA ASP A 211 13.81 34.22 13.16
C ASP A 211 13.45 32.73 12.98
N LYS A 212 12.57 32.19 13.83
CA LYS A 212 12.11 30.78 13.70
C LYS A 212 11.25 30.60 12.46
N TRP A 213 10.43 31.60 12.11
CA TRP A 213 9.68 31.65 10.87
C TRP A 213 10.63 31.59 9.66
N ALA A 214 11.61 32.49 9.60
CA ALA A 214 12.59 32.55 8.52
C ALA A 214 13.38 31.23 8.39
N ASP A 215 13.83 30.66 9.50
CA ASP A 215 14.60 29.42 9.52
C ASP A 215 13.76 28.21 9.08
N THR A 216 12.47 28.18 9.41
CA THR A 216 11.54 27.14 8.94
C THR A 216 11.30 27.22 7.44
N LEU A 217 11.06 28.43 6.91
CA LEU A 217 10.92 28.67 5.47
C LEU A 217 12.18 28.27 4.71
N LYS A 218 13.36 28.59 5.24
CA LYS A 218 14.64 28.16 4.67
C LYS A 218 14.73 26.64 4.61
N LYS A 219 14.42 25.92 5.70
CA LYS A 219 14.39 24.45 5.73
C LYS A 219 13.42 23.86 4.70
N MET A 220 12.27 24.49 4.46
CA MET A 220 11.33 24.03 3.43
C MET A 220 11.90 24.24 2.02
N ARG A 221 12.53 25.40 1.75
CA ARG A 221 13.22 25.65 0.46
C ARG A 221 14.36 24.67 0.22
N ASP A 222 15.17 24.41 1.24
CA ASP A 222 16.29 23.45 1.16
C ASP A 222 15.79 22.04 0.83
N LYS A 223 14.66 21.62 1.38
CA LYS A 223 14.03 20.34 1.02
C LYS A 223 13.62 20.28 -0.46
N PHE A 224 13.05 21.35 -1.00
CA PHE A 224 12.73 21.41 -2.44
C PHE A 224 14.00 21.37 -3.29
N TYR A 225 15.04 22.09 -2.89
CA TYR A 225 16.34 22.05 -3.56
C TYR A 225 16.91 20.62 -3.59
N HIS A 226 16.87 19.90 -2.46
CA HIS A 226 17.31 18.51 -2.39
C HIS A 226 16.43 17.55 -3.22
N LEU A 227 15.13 17.79 -3.31
CA LEU A 227 14.24 16.99 -4.17
C LEU A 227 14.57 17.18 -5.65
N GLU A 228 14.84 18.41 -6.08
CA GLU A 228 15.15 18.74 -7.46
C GLU A 228 16.55 18.27 -7.87
N HIS A 229 17.58 18.63 -7.11
CA HIS A 229 18.98 18.36 -7.47
C HIS A 229 19.54 17.06 -6.90
N GLY A 230 19.06 16.62 -5.74
CA GLY A 230 19.53 15.39 -5.10
C GLY A 230 18.80 14.14 -5.60
N PHE A 231 17.48 14.21 -5.74
CA PHE A 231 16.65 13.08 -6.18
C PHE A 231 16.20 13.16 -7.65
N GLY A 232 16.47 14.28 -8.33
CA GLY A 232 16.13 14.46 -9.74
C GLY A 232 14.63 14.55 -10.01
N PHE A 233 13.83 14.99 -9.04
CA PHE A 233 12.40 15.22 -9.26
C PHE A 233 12.19 16.45 -10.15
N LYS A 234 11.28 16.32 -11.11
CA LYS A 234 10.89 17.39 -12.05
C LYS A 234 9.43 17.78 -11.81
N HIS A 235 9.01 18.90 -12.41
CA HIS A 235 7.62 19.37 -12.37
C HIS A 235 7.09 19.62 -10.95
N LEU A 236 7.93 20.18 -10.08
CA LEU A 236 7.60 20.48 -8.68
C LEU A 236 6.65 21.70 -8.54
N GLU A 237 6.39 22.44 -9.61
CA GLU A 237 5.68 23.73 -9.57
C GLU A 237 4.29 23.66 -8.94
N GLN A 238 3.48 22.64 -9.27
CA GLN A 238 2.17 22.46 -8.63
C GLN A 238 2.28 22.16 -7.13
N TRP A 239 3.35 21.47 -6.72
CA TRP A 239 3.56 21.14 -5.32
C TRP A 239 4.12 22.33 -4.53
N LYS A 240 5.02 23.12 -5.13
CA LYS A 240 5.47 24.40 -4.56
C LYS A 240 4.27 25.33 -4.33
N LEU A 241 3.43 25.51 -5.35
CA LEU A 241 2.23 26.33 -5.26
C LEU A 241 1.26 25.85 -4.16
N HIS A 242 1.07 24.54 -4.02
CA HIS A 242 0.26 23.98 -2.93
C HIS A 242 0.78 24.41 -1.56
N TRP A 243 2.09 24.37 -1.34
CA TRP A 243 2.70 24.78 -0.08
C TRP A 243 2.70 26.29 0.12
N ASP A 244 2.84 27.09 -0.94
CA ASP A 244 2.70 28.55 -0.86
C ASP A 244 1.30 28.91 -0.33
N TYR A 245 0.25 28.22 -0.79
CA TYR A 245 -1.10 28.40 -0.23
C TYR A 245 -1.21 27.99 1.24
N GLN A 246 -0.56 26.90 1.67
CA GLN A 246 -0.62 26.50 3.08
C GLN A 246 0.15 27.47 3.98
N LEU A 247 1.30 27.96 3.51
CA LEU A 247 2.09 28.97 4.21
C LEU A 247 1.33 30.29 4.31
N TYR A 248 0.63 30.69 3.25
CA TYR A 248 -0.20 31.89 3.27
C TYR A 248 -1.29 31.81 4.35
N LYS A 249 -1.99 30.67 4.48
CA LYS A 249 -2.98 30.46 5.54
C LYS A 249 -2.36 30.54 6.94
N ALA A 250 -1.20 29.94 7.14
CA ALA A 250 -0.51 29.99 8.42
C ALA A 250 -0.09 31.42 8.78
N LEU A 251 0.39 32.16 7.78
CA LEU A 251 0.79 33.56 7.92
C LEU A 251 -0.42 34.45 8.22
N GLU A 252 -1.52 34.29 7.48
CA GLU A 252 -2.77 35.03 7.69
C GLU A 252 -3.31 34.82 9.11
N HIS A 253 -3.33 33.57 9.59
CA HIS A 253 -3.73 33.25 10.95
C HIS A 253 -2.86 33.98 11.98
N GLN A 254 -1.54 33.93 11.83
CA GLN A 254 -0.63 34.64 12.73
C GLN A 254 -0.76 36.17 12.67
N TYR A 255 -1.04 36.74 11.50
CA TYR A 255 -1.36 38.17 11.41
C TYR A 255 -2.62 38.54 12.17
N GLN A 256 -3.68 37.73 12.07
CA GLN A 256 -4.93 37.97 12.81
C GLN A 256 -4.68 37.89 14.32
N MET A 257 -4.02 36.83 14.79
CA MET A 257 -3.67 36.67 16.20
C MET A 257 -2.76 37.80 16.71
N GLY A 258 -1.77 38.20 15.90
CA GLY A 258 -0.85 39.29 16.24
C GLY A 258 -1.53 40.65 16.32
N LEU A 259 -2.56 40.90 15.51
CA LEU A 259 -3.36 42.14 15.58
C LEU A 259 -4.25 42.17 16.83
N GLU A 260 -4.86 41.04 17.19
CA GLU A 260 -5.71 40.92 18.39
C GLU A 260 -4.89 41.03 19.68
N SER A 261 -3.68 40.46 19.69
CA SER A 261 -2.77 40.47 20.84
C SER A 261 -1.72 41.60 20.80
N LEU A 262 -1.80 42.52 19.82
CA LEU A 262 -0.81 43.58 19.62
C LEU A 262 -0.63 44.42 20.88
N ASN A 263 -1.73 44.73 21.56
CA ASN A 263 -1.73 45.52 22.78
C ASN A 263 -1.07 44.80 23.97
N GLU A 264 -1.11 43.47 23.98
CA GLU A 264 -0.53 42.63 25.05
C GLU A 264 0.95 42.34 24.81
N ASN A 265 1.36 42.29 23.54
CA ASN A 265 2.71 41.90 23.11
C ASN A 265 3.61 43.09 22.71
N LEU A 266 3.12 44.34 22.79
CA LEU A 266 3.94 45.53 22.58
C LEU A 266 5.05 45.59 23.64
N THR A 267 6.28 45.86 23.20
CA THR A 267 7.42 46.07 24.11
C THR A 267 7.10 47.17 25.10
N GLU A 268 7.35 46.91 26.39
CA GLU A 268 7.09 47.88 27.45
C GLU A 268 7.83 49.19 27.17
N LEU A 269 7.06 50.26 26.93
CA LEU A 269 7.59 51.61 26.79
C LEU A 269 7.82 52.19 28.18
N LYS A 270 9.08 52.21 28.62
CA LYS A 270 9.45 52.85 29.89
C LYS A 270 9.26 54.35 29.80
N CYS A 271 8.35 54.86 30.62
CA CYS A 271 8.05 56.28 30.72
C CYS A 271 8.37 56.76 32.13
N GLU A 272 9.14 57.84 32.24
CA GLU A 272 9.43 58.49 33.52
C GLU A 272 8.47 59.67 33.73
N LEU A 273 7.95 59.77 34.95
CA LEU A 273 7.19 60.94 35.41
C LEU A 273 8.18 61.96 36.01
N ILE A 274 8.29 63.12 35.39
CA ILE A 274 9.18 64.19 35.82
C ILE A 274 8.35 65.40 36.25
N PHE A 275 8.67 65.95 37.41
CA PHE A 275 8.10 67.22 37.87
C PHE A 275 9.01 68.38 37.47
N ARG A 276 8.54 69.27 36.61
CA ARG A 276 9.32 70.43 36.14
C ARG A 276 8.36 71.60 35.88
N ASN A 277 8.75 72.81 36.29
CA ASN A 277 7.93 74.02 36.19
C ASN A 277 6.52 73.86 36.82
N GLU A 278 6.46 73.31 38.05
CA GLU A 278 5.20 73.08 38.79
C GLU A 278 4.18 72.15 38.09
N THR A 279 4.60 71.45 37.03
CA THR A 279 3.75 70.55 36.25
C THR A 279 4.36 69.17 36.13
N ILE A 280 3.50 68.16 36.06
CA ILE A 280 3.86 66.75 35.87
C ILE A 280 3.97 66.51 34.36
N MET A 281 5.12 66.03 33.88
CA MET A 281 5.36 65.70 32.47
C MET A 281 5.89 64.28 32.29
N PHE A 282 5.59 63.66 31.15
CA PHE A 282 6.15 62.37 30.74
C PHE A 282 7.48 62.55 30.00
N ARG A 283 8.44 61.66 30.25
CA ARG A 283 9.66 61.49 29.45
C ARG A 283 9.79 60.03 29.00
N PRO A 284 9.77 59.72 27.69
CA PRO A 284 9.50 60.59 26.54
C PRO A 284 8.09 61.23 26.56
N SER A 285 7.85 62.28 25.77
CA SER A 285 6.55 62.97 25.77
C SER A 285 5.44 62.07 25.24
N VAL A 286 4.19 62.34 25.63
CA VAL A 286 3.02 61.55 25.18
C VAL A 286 2.90 61.52 23.65
N GLU A 287 3.27 62.61 22.97
CA GLU A 287 3.31 62.69 21.50
C GLU A 287 4.39 61.80 20.88
N THR A 288 5.44 61.48 21.64
CA THR A 288 6.52 60.57 21.18
C THR A 288 6.16 59.11 21.45
N ILE A 289 5.23 58.85 22.37
CA ILE A 289 4.78 57.51 22.77
C ILE A 289 3.60 57.01 21.91
N ARG A 290 2.77 57.93 21.39
CA ARG A 290 1.64 57.65 20.49
C ARG A 290 2.11 57.40 19.06
#